data_AF-A0A653KCB5-F1
#
_entry.id   AF-A0A653KCB5-F1
#
_cell.length_a   1.000
_cell.length_b   1.000
_cell.length_c   1.000
_cell.angle_alpha   90.00
_cell.angle_beta   90.00
_cell.angle_gamma   90.00
#
_symmetry.space_group_name_H-M   'P 1'
#
loop_
_entity.id
_entity.type
_entity.pdbx_description
1 polymer ?
#
loop_
_entity_poly.entity_id
_entity_poly.type
_entity_poly.pdbx_seq_one_letter_code
_entity_poly.pdbx_strand_id
1 'polypeptide(L)'
;MDLFTLGAREIPPRDAVQECPDHVPENIKKVFDEAAICLSLNCFTASGAMFRLCLDITTKELLDQWINNNQTADPQPNSAQKGKLFNRIEFLIEKNVIPPDLKDFAHHIRLDGNDAAHDGSTEKDEAEDLLDFSELFLERIYTNQKQLELAQARRLARRSS
;
A
#
# COMPACT_ATOMS: atom_id res chain seq x y z
N MET A 1 -26.90 42.68 25.96
CA MET A 1 -27.02 41.40 25.23
C MET A 1 -25.61 40.99 24.91
N ASP A 2 -25.05 40.11 25.74
CA ASP A 2 -23.68 39.64 25.58
C ASP A 2 -23.63 38.61 24.45
N LEU A 3 -22.88 38.94 23.38
CA LEU A 3 -22.52 37.97 22.36
C LEU A 3 -21.42 37.08 22.94
N PHE A 4 -21.70 35.80 23.14
CA PHE A 4 -20.65 34.79 23.31
C PHE A 4 -20.37 34.13 21.96
N THR A 5 -19.10 34.10 21.59
CA THR A 5 -18.61 33.37 20.41
C THR A 5 -18.25 31.95 20.84
N LEU A 6 -18.90 30.94 20.26
CA LEU A 6 -18.52 29.53 20.41
C LEU A 6 -17.53 29.15 19.30
N GLY A 7 -16.43 28.47 19.69
CA GLY A 7 -15.63 27.65 18.77
C GLY A 7 -14.22 28.17 18.50
N ALA A 8 -13.31 28.01 19.45
CA ALA A 8 -11.91 27.80 19.09
C ALA A 8 -11.75 26.32 18.71
N ARG A 9 -11.39 26.02 17.47
CA ARG A 9 -10.99 24.66 17.06
C ARG A 9 -9.50 24.54 17.32
N GLU A 10 -9.13 23.86 18.40
CA GLU A 10 -7.74 23.45 18.56
C GLU A 10 -7.45 22.35 17.55
N ILE A 11 -6.53 22.64 16.64
CA ILE A 11 -6.00 21.67 15.70
C ILE A 11 -4.66 21.23 16.29
N PRO A 12 -4.51 19.95 16.70
CA PRO A 12 -3.23 19.48 17.20
C PRO A 12 -2.15 19.69 16.13
N PRO A 13 -0.89 19.93 16.53
CA PRO A 13 0.21 19.99 15.58
C PRO A 13 0.23 18.68 14.77
N ARG A 14 0.18 18.82 13.45
CA ARG A 14 0.18 17.71 12.51
C ARG A 14 1.64 17.40 12.18
N ASP A 15 2.04 16.16 12.37
CA ASP A 15 3.33 15.70 11.84
C ASP A 15 3.32 15.79 10.31
N ALA A 16 4.50 15.86 9.69
CA ALA A 16 4.60 15.87 8.23
C ALA A 16 3.94 14.60 7.66
N VAL A 17 3.16 14.76 6.60
CA VAL A 17 2.43 13.64 6.01
C VAL A 17 3.25 13.11 4.86
N GLN A 18 3.58 11.83 4.95
CA GLN A 18 4.27 11.14 3.86
C GLN A 18 3.36 11.08 2.64
N GLU A 19 3.90 11.44 1.48
CA GLU A 19 3.19 11.37 0.22
C GLU A 19 3.22 9.93 -0.32
N CYS A 20 2.14 9.50 -0.96
CA CYS A 20 2.12 8.21 -1.64
C CYS A 20 3.17 8.19 -2.78
N PRO A 21 3.89 7.07 -2.98
CA PRO A 21 4.83 6.92 -4.07
C PRO A 21 4.25 7.24 -5.46
N ASP A 22 5.13 7.69 -6.35
CA ASP A 22 4.77 8.04 -7.71
C ASP A 22 4.22 6.85 -8.50
N HIS A 23 3.33 7.13 -9.47
CA HIS A 23 2.77 6.14 -10.39
C HIS A 23 1.89 5.05 -9.76
N VAL A 24 1.56 5.16 -8.47
CA VAL A 24 0.58 4.31 -7.81
C VAL A 24 -0.83 4.63 -8.35
N PRO A 25 -1.67 3.62 -8.66
CA PRO A 25 -3.05 3.81 -9.10
C PRO A 25 -3.89 4.61 -8.09
N GLU A 26 -4.80 5.46 -8.59
CA GLU A 26 -5.58 6.41 -7.80
C GLU A 26 -6.42 5.77 -6.68
N ASN A 27 -6.98 4.58 -6.92
CA ASN A 27 -7.72 3.80 -5.92
C ASN A 27 -6.85 3.38 -4.73
N ILE A 28 -5.58 3.03 -4.99
CA ILE A 28 -4.61 2.63 -3.95
C ILE A 28 -4.05 3.88 -3.27
N LYS A 29 -3.71 4.91 -4.07
CA LYS A 29 -3.21 6.19 -3.58
C LYS A 29 -4.12 6.80 -2.52
N LYS A 30 -5.44 6.84 -2.77
CA LYS A 30 -6.41 7.38 -1.81
C LYS A 30 -6.35 6.70 -0.45
N VAL A 31 -6.20 5.37 -0.43
CA VAL A 31 -6.14 4.59 0.81
C VAL A 31 -4.83 4.83 1.54
N PHE A 32 -3.71 4.91 0.81
CA PHE A 32 -2.41 5.25 1.39
C PHE A 32 -2.42 6.68 1.98
N ASP A 33 -2.90 7.66 1.23
CA ASP A 33 -2.98 9.05 1.69
C ASP A 33 -3.85 9.15 2.96
N GLU A 34 -4.97 8.44 3.00
CA GLU A 34 -5.84 8.39 4.19
C GLU A 34 -5.13 7.75 5.39
N ALA A 35 -4.38 6.66 5.19
CA ALA A 35 -3.56 6.05 6.23
C ALA A 35 -2.50 7.05 6.76
N ALA A 36 -1.76 7.70 5.88
CA ALA A 36 -0.74 8.70 6.25
C ALA A 36 -1.35 9.92 6.96
N ILE A 37 -2.56 10.35 6.56
CA ILE A 37 -3.32 11.37 7.28
C ILE A 37 -3.65 10.90 8.70
N CYS A 38 -4.18 9.69 8.87
CA CYS A 38 -4.47 9.12 10.19
C CYS A 38 -3.23 9.06 11.07
N LEU A 39 -2.09 8.64 10.54
CA LEU A 39 -0.82 8.63 11.26
C LEU A 39 -0.44 10.03 11.74
N SER A 40 -0.53 11.04 10.86
CA SER A 40 -0.19 12.44 11.19
C SER A 40 -1.09 13.06 12.27
N LEU A 41 -2.22 12.43 12.57
CA LEU A 41 -3.19 12.82 13.60
C LEU A 41 -3.14 11.91 14.83
N ASN A 42 -2.13 11.04 14.94
CA ASN A 42 -1.98 10.04 16.00
C ASN A 42 -3.12 9.01 16.08
N CYS A 43 -3.82 8.77 14.96
CA CYS A 43 -4.83 7.72 14.85
C CYS A 43 -4.18 6.40 14.40
N PHE A 44 -3.29 5.85 15.24
CA PHE A 44 -2.42 4.72 14.90
C PHE A 44 -3.17 3.46 14.48
N THR A 45 -4.17 3.05 15.25
CA THR A 45 -5.03 1.90 14.93
C THR A 45 -5.73 2.03 13.56
N ALA A 46 -6.25 3.23 13.27
CA ALA A 46 -6.89 3.51 12.00
C ALA A 46 -5.87 3.50 10.85
N SER A 47 -4.70 4.10 11.07
CA SER A 47 -3.58 4.08 10.14
C SER A 47 -3.16 2.65 9.78
N GLY A 48 -2.94 1.79 10.78
CA GLY A 48 -2.51 0.41 10.56
C GLY A 48 -3.54 -0.43 9.81
N ALA A 49 -4.83 -0.29 10.14
CA ALA A 49 -5.91 -0.95 9.41
C ALA A 49 -5.96 -0.50 7.93
N MET A 50 -5.73 0.79 7.68
CA MET A 50 -5.72 1.36 6.34
C MET A 50 -4.50 0.93 5.51
N PHE A 51 -3.31 0.80 6.10
CA PHE A 51 -2.15 0.24 5.41
C PHE A 51 -2.37 -1.22 4.99
N ARG A 52 -3.01 -2.03 5.84
CA ARG A 52 -3.44 -3.39 5.45
C ARG A 52 -4.45 -3.38 4.31
N LEU A 53 -5.42 -2.46 4.33
CA LEU A 53 -6.36 -2.29 3.22
C LEU A 53 -5.64 -1.90 1.93
N CYS A 54 -4.65 -1.01 2.01
CA CYS A 54 -3.81 -0.61 0.88
C CYS A 54 -3.12 -1.82 0.24
N LEU A 55 -2.49 -2.68 1.07
CA LEU A 55 -1.89 -3.94 0.60
C LEU A 55 -2.94 -4.89 0.00
N ASP A 56 -4.12 -5.01 0.61
CA ASP A 56 -5.20 -5.86 0.14
C ASP A 56 -5.70 -5.47 -1.26
N ILE A 57 -5.91 -4.18 -1.51
CA ILE A 57 -6.35 -3.67 -2.81
C ILE A 57 -5.24 -3.83 -3.84
N THR A 58 -4.00 -3.49 -3.48
CA THR A 58 -2.84 -3.64 -4.38
C THR A 58 -2.68 -5.07 -4.85
N THR A 59 -2.71 -6.03 -3.93
CA THR A 59 -2.57 -7.46 -4.26
C THR A 59 -3.76 -8.01 -5.06
N LYS A 60 -4.97 -7.45 -4.92
CA LYS A 60 -6.14 -7.77 -5.78
C LYS A 60 -5.85 -7.37 -7.21
N GLU A 61 -5.42 -6.13 -7.39
CA GLU A 61 -5.16 -5.56 -8.71
C GLU A 61 -4.01 -6.31 -9.43
N LEU A 62 -2.92 -6.60 -8.73
CA LEU A 62 -1.82 -7.42 -9.26
C LEU A 62 -2.27 -8.83 -9.66
N LEU A 63 -3.14 -9.45 -8.87
CA LEU A 63 -3.69 -10.77 -9.18
C LEU A 63 -4.56 -10.72 -10.43
N ASP A 64 -5.45 -9.73 -10.55
CA ASP A 64 -6.32 -9.56 -11.72
C ASP A 64 -5.50 -9.29 -12.99
N GLN A 65 -4.46 -8.45 -12.91
CA GLN A 65 -3.52 -8.23 -14.00
C GLN A 65 -2.80 -9.52 -14.39
N TRP A 66 -2.33 -10.31 -13.42
CA TRP A 66 -1.69 -11.58 -13.70
C TRP A 66 -2.64 -12.57 -14.39
N ILE A 67 -3.89 -12.70 -13.91
CA ILE A 67 -4.90 -13.58 -14.51
C ILE A 67 -5.19 -13.16 -15.95
N ASN A 68 -5.38 -11.86 -16.18
CA ASN A 68 -5.68 -11.32 -17.51
C ASN A 68 -4.54 -11.57 -18.51
N ASN A 69 -3.29 -11.50 -18.05
CA ASN A 69 -2.10 -11.74 -18.86
C ASN A 69 -1.78 -13.24 -19.02
N ASN A 70 -2.31 -14.11 -18.15
CA ASN A 70 -1.98 -15.53 -18.08
C ASN A 70 -3.22 -16.44 -18.17
N GLN A 71 -4.19 -16.12 -19.03
CA GLN A 71 -5.46 -16.86 -19.12
C GLN A 71 -5.30 -18.36 -19.42
N THR A 72 -4.23 -18.74 -20.12
CA THR A 72 -3.93 -20.14 -20.49
C THR A 72 -2.98 -20.83 -19.50
N ALA A 73 -2.54 -20.16 -18.43
CA ALA A 73 -1.64 -20.77 -17.46
C ALA A 73 -2.38 -21.82 -16.62
N ASP A 74 -1.69 -22.94 -16.38
CA ASP A 74 -2.16 -24.02 -15.51
C ASP A 74 -1.06 -24.29 -14.45
N PRO A 75 -1.33 -24.17 -13.14
CA PRO A 75 -2.63 -23.84 -12.54
C PRO A 75 -2.96 -22.35 -12.50
N GLN A 76 -4.25 -22.03 -12.66
CA GLN A 76 -4.84 -20.74 -12.28
C GLN A 76 -4.94 -20.61 -10.74
N PRO A 77 -5.00 -19.38 -10.20
CA PRO A 77 -5.16 -19.17 -8.77
C PRO A 77 -6.47 -19.77 -8.27
N ASN A 78 -6.38 -20.54 -7.19
CA ASN A 78 -7.51 -21.18 -6.54
C ASN A 78 -8.33 -20.19 -5.70
N SER A 79 -9.46 -20.65 -5.16
CA SER A 79 -10.37 -19.81 -4.35
C SER A 79 -9.67 -19.19 -3.13
N ALA A 80 -8.74 -19.93 -2.49
CA ALA A 80 -8.02 -19.40 -1.33
C ALA A 80 -7.02 -18.31 -1.73
N GLN A 81 -6.33 -18.45 -2.86
CA GLN A 81 -5.42 -17.44 -3.43
C GLN A 81 -6.17 -16.18 -3.91
N LYS A 82 -7.45 -16.30 -4.24
CA LYS A 82 -8.32 -15.14 -4.57
C LYS A 82 -8.92 -14.48 -3.33
N GLY A 83 -9.25 -15.26 -2.30
CA GLY A 83 -10.02 -14.79 -1.15
C GLY A 83 -9.19 -14.41 0.09
N LYS A 84 -8.03 -15.04 0.31
CA LYS A 84 -7.22 -14.84 1.52
C LYS A 84 -5.94 -14.08 1.20
N LEU A 85 -5.72 -12.97 1.91
CA LEU A 85 -4.57 -12.10 1.70
C LEU A 85 -3.23 -12.86 1.79
N PHE A 86 -3.04 -13.73 2.79
CA PHE A 86 -1.84 -14.55 2.92
C PHE A 86 -1.57 -15.40 1.67
N ASN A 87 -2.55 -16.20 1.24
CA ASN A 87 -2.41 -17.09 0.09
C ASN A 87 -2.17 -16.32 -1.21
N ARG A 88 -2.77 -15.13 -1.34
CA ARG A 88 -2.60 -14.26 -2.50
C ARG A 88 -1.18 -13.70 -2.57
N ILE A 89 -0.63 -13.22 -1.46
CA ILE A 89 0.75 -12.74 -1.38
C ILE A 89 1.71 -13.87 -1.79
N GLU A 90 1.55 -15.06 -1.19
CA GLU A 90 2.41 -16.21 -1.49
C GLU A 90 2.36 -16.59 -2.97
N PHE A 91 1.17 -16.59 -3.57
CA PHE A 91 1.01 -16.85 -5.00
C PHE A 91 1.68 -15.79 -5.87
N LEU A 92 1.50 -14.51 -5.56
CA LEU A 92 2.10 -13.41 -6.33
C LEU A 92 3.63 -13.40 -6.24
N ILE A 93 4.19 -13.81 -5.10
CA ILE A 93 5.64 -14.02 -4.94
C ILE A 93 6.12 -15.22 -5.75
N GLU A 94 5.41 -16.36 -5.67
CA GLU A 94 5.72 -17.56 -6.45
C GLU A 94 5.75 -17.26 -7.96
N LYS A 95 4.86 -16.39 -8.44
CA LYS A 95 4.80 -15.95 -9.84
C LYS A 95 5.72 -14.77 -10.17
N ASN A 96 6.56 -14.33 -9.23
CA ASN A 96 7.46 -13.17 -9.37
C ASN A 96 6.74 -11.87 -9.78
N VAL A 97 5.45 -11.74 -9.46
CA VAL A 97 4.70 -10.48 -9.61
C VAL A 97 5.06 -9.54 -8.48
N ILE A 98 5.15 -10.08 -7.26
CA ILE A 98 5.78 -9.41 -6.13
C ILE A 98 7.22 -9.92 -6.03
N PRO A 99 8.23 -9.05 -6.09
CA PRO A 99 9.62 -9.44 -5.89
C PRO A 99 9.82 -10.16 -4.54
N PRO A 100 10.58 -11.28 -4.49
CA PRO A 100 10.74 -12.06 -3.26
C PRO A 100 11.35 -11.30 -2.08
N ASP A 101 12.14 -10.25 -2.35
CA ASP A 101 12.72 -9.32 -1.37
C ASP A 101 11.66 -8.52 -0.60
N LEU A 102 10.43 -8.39 -1.13
CA LEU A 102 9.32 -7.73 -0.44
C LEU A 102 8.46 -8.67 0.41
N LYS A 103 8.78 -9.98 0.45
CA LYS A 103 7.94 -10.98 1.13
C LYS A 103 7.67 -10.63 2.59
N ASP A 104 8.74 -10.32 3.31
CA ASP A 104 8.66 -10.08 4.74
C ASP A 104 7.86 -8.79 5.01
N PHE A 105 8.12 -7.71 4.27
CA PHE A 105 7.36 -6.46 4.38
C PHE A 105 5.86 -6.66 4.11
N ALA A 106 5.50 -7.39 3.06
CA ALA A 106 4.09 -7.70 2.76
C ALA A 106 3.43 -8.51 3.89
N HIS A 107 4.17 -9.39 4.56
CA HIS A 107 3.65 -10.15 5.70
C HIS A 107 3.59 -9.34 7.00
N HIS A 108 4.53 -8.44 7.25
CA HIS A 108 4.46 -7.50 8.38
C HIS A 108 3.23 -6.61 8.26
N ILE A 109 3.03 -5.94 7.11
CA ILE A 109 1.83 -5.13 6.86
C ILE A 109 0.53 -5.94 7.06
N ARG A 110 0.52 -7.20 6.61
CA ARG A 110 -0.64 -8.08 6.77
C ARG A 110 -0.91 -8.40 8.24
N LEU A 111 0.10 -8.71 9.03
CA LEU A 111 -0.02 -9.14 10.42
C LEU A 111 -0.35 -7.95 11.31
N ASP A 112 0.52 -6.94 11.30
CA ASP A 112 0.42 -5.81 12.24
C ASP A 112 -0.81 -4.96 11.93
N GLY A 113 -1.15 -4.77 10.65
CA GLY A 113 -2.40 -4.11 10.28
C GLY A 113 -3.66 -4.96 10.52
N ASN A 114 -3.54 -6.28 10.70
CA ASN A 114 -4.66 -7.13 11.12
C ASN A 114 -4.89 -6.99 12.62
N ASP A 115 -3.81 -6.94 13.38
CA ASP A 115 -3.83 -6.72 14.83
C ASP A 115 -4.36 -5.32 15.13
N ALA A 116 -3.97 -4.31 14.33
CA ALA A 116 -4.59 -2.98 14.37
C ALA A 116 -6.12 -3.02 14.20
N ALA A 117 -6.62 -3.80 13.25
CA ALA A 117 -8.06 -3.89 12.99
C ALA A 117 -8.85 -4.67 14.06
N HIS A 118 -8.19 -5.56 14.82
CA HIS A 118 -8.85 -6.46 15.76
C HIS A 118 -8.60 -6.10 17.23
N ASP A 119 -7.36 -5.85 17.62
CA ASP A 119 -6.94 -5.65 19.01
C ASP A 119 -6.99 -4.17 19.39
N GLY A 120 -6.83 -3.28 18.41
CA GLY A 120 -7.02 -1.85 18.58
C GLY A 120 -5.92 -1.14 19.35
N SER A 121 -4.83 -1.84 19.70
CA SER A 121 -3.75 -1.37 20.56
C SER A 121 -2.51 -0.89 19.81
N THR A 122 -2.62 -0.58 18.52
CA THR A 122 -1.49 -0.16 17.69
C THR A 122 -0.80 1.06 18.26
N GLU A 123 0.49 0.92 18.54
CA GLU A 123 1.33 2.01 19.04
C GLU A 123 1.91 2.85 17.90
N LYS A 124 2.57 3.95 18.27
CA LYS A 124 3.09 4.92 17.31
C LYS A 124 4.16 4.29 16.39
N ASP A 125 5.11 3.60 16.99
CA ASP A 125 6.20 2.91 16.30
C ASP A 125 5.70 1.83 15.35
N GLU A 126 4.72 1.02 15.76
CA GLU A 126 4.09 0.02 14.90
C GLU A 126 3.41 0.67 13.67
N ALA A 127 2.75 1.81 13.87
CA ALA A 127 2.10 2.53 12.78
C ALA A 127 3.10 3.24 11.85
N GLU A 128 4.25 3.68 12.37
CA GLU A 128 5.37 4.23 11.59
C GLU A 128 6.07 3.12 10.77
N ASP A 129 6.33 1.96 11.36
CA ASP A 129 6.86 0.78 10.65
C ASP A 129 5.92 0.36 9.50
N LEU A 130 4.60 0.38 9.74
CA LEU A 130 3.60 0.08 8.73
C LEU A 130 3.60 1.09 7.56
N LEU A 131 3.87 2.37 7.84
CA LEU A 131 4.06 3.37 6.80
C LEU A 131 5.28 3.04 5.96
N ASP A 132 6.44 2.84 6.59
CA ASP A 132 7.71 2.58 5.92
C ASP A 132 7.63 1.34 5.03
N PHE A 133 7.07 0.24 5.54
CA PHE A 133 6.88 -0.97 4.75
C PHE A 133 5.92 -0.76 3.58
N SER A 134 4.84 -0.01 3.78
CA SER A 134 3.85 0.25 2.74
C SER A 134 4.42 1.14 1.64
N GLU A 135 5.21 2.15 2.00
CA GLU A 135 5.90 3.04 1.06
C GLU A 135 6.90 2.25 0.22
N LEU A 136 7.82 1.52 0.86
CA LEU A 136 8.82 0.71 0.17
C LEU A 136 8.17 -0.34 -0.77
N PHE A 137 7.08 -0.95 -0.32
CA PHE A 137 6.32 -1.90 -1.13
C PHE A 137 5.74 -1.24 -2.39
N LEU A 138 5.02 -0.12 -2.24
CA LEU A 138 4.39 0.57 -3.37
C LEU A 138 5.43 1.18 -4.33
N GLU A 139 6.50 1.76 -3.81
CA GLU A 139 7.60 2.30 -4.60
C GLU A 139 8.24 1.20 -5.46
N ARG A 140 8.48 0.03 -4.88
CA ARG A 140 9.05 -1.10 -5.60
C ARG A 140 8.13 -1.64 -6.69
N ILE A 141 6.83 -1.74 -6.43
CA ILE A 141 5.85 -2.30 -7.36
C ILE A 141 5.52 -1.33 -8.51
N TYR A 142 5.36 -0.04 -8.23
CA TYR A 142 4.86 0.93 -9.20
C TYR A 142 5.93 1.89 -9.67
N THR A 143 6.53 2.64 -8.74
CA THR A 143 7.44 3.75 -9.07
C THR A 143 8.69 3.26 -9.80
N ASN A 144 9.40 2.30 -9.20
CA ASN A 144 10.63 1.74 -9.74
C ASN A 144 10.42 1.08 -11.10
N GLN A 145 9.33 0.32 -11.24
CA GLN A 145 8.98 -0.32 -12.51
C GLN A 145 8.72 0.74 -13.58
N LYS A 146 7.97 1.80 -13.25
CA LYS A 146 7.66 2.85 -14.22
C LYS A 146 8.89 3.66 -14.63
N GLN A 147 9.75 3.99 -13.67
CA GLN A 147 11.00 4.70 -13.95
C GLN A 147 11.91 3.89 -14.88
N LEU A 148 11.98 2.56 -14.70
CA LEU A 148 12.74 1.68 -15.58
C LEU A 148 12.18 1.70 -17.01
N GLU A 149 10.87 1.59 -17.18
CA GLU A 149 10.20 1.70 -18.50
C GLU A 149 10.53 3.02 -19.18
N LEU A 150 10.40 4.15 -18.47
CA LEU A 150 10.69 5.48 -19.00
C LEU A 150 12.18 5.63 -19.37
N ALA A 151 13.09 5.08 -18.58
CA ALA A 151 14.52 5.07 -18.89
C ALA A 151 14.83 4.27 -20.17
N GLN A 152 14.19 3.10 -20.33
CA GLN A 152 14.32 2.27 -21.53
C GLN A 152 13.76 2.96 -22.77
N ALA A 153 12.56 3.55 -22.68
CA ALA A 153 11.94 4.31 -23.76
C ALA A 153 12.82 5.49 -24.21
N ARG A 154 13.35 6.27 -23.26
CA ARG A 154 14.31 7.37 -23.55
C ARG A 154 15.56 6.87 -24.27
N ARG A 155 16.08 5.69 -23.90
CA ARG A 155 17.25 5.09 -24.57
C ARG A 155 16.94 4.66 -26.00
N LEU A 156 15.77 4.07 -26.24
CA LEU A 156 15.35 3.63 -27.57
C LEU A 156 15.14 4.82 -28.51
N ALA A 157 14.48 5.88 -28.05
CA ALA A 157 14.25 7.09 -28.84
C ALA A 157 15.56 7.74 -29.34
N ARG A 158 16.63 7.71 -28.54
CA ARG A 158 17.96 8.19 -28.94
C ARG A 158 18.66 7.32 -29.98
N ARG A 159 18.30 6.03 -30.09
CA ARG A 159 18.88 5.10 -31.06
C ARG A 159 18.13 5.09 -32.40
N SER A 160 16.88 5.55 -32.38
CA SER A 160 16.02 5.67 -33.57
C SER A 160 16.03 7.06 -34.20
N SER A 161 16.76 8.02 -33.62
CA SER A 161 17.02 9.36 -34.16
C SER A 161 18.42 9.42 -34.74
#